data_AF-A0A7W6MZ82-F1
#
_entry.id   AF-A0A7W6MZ82-F1
#
_cell.length_a   1.000
_cell.length_b   1.000
_cell.length_c   1.000
_cell.angle_alpha   90.00
_cell.angle_beta   90.00
_cell.angle_gamma   90.00
#
_symmetry.space_group_name_H-M   'P 1'
#
loop_
_entity.id
_entity.type
_entity.pdbx_description
1 polymer ?
#
loop_
_entity_poly.entity_id
_entity_poly.type
_entity_poly.pdbx_seq_one_letter_code
_entity_poly.pdbx_strand_id
1 'polypeptide(L)'
;MECKKFTFKEKLSETRFLDDLDFNEEFKIYVDCPTSGGKSYYILNYLKEREIKAVFVVDTINLAKQLSAQYQIPYYTADHREDFNSSLIITIQHHIPKFESRETVIIDEAHTLVTEFGWKREVIEEVMISLEYYKRIIFLSGTPVTSDDSIFKGMTMIKAVKENPDKRDLRIVRYEDLGGGIIELCSFARKEKKIPVVSLLDKSSLLPKVLKALKEVGFKRIAIINSKTKITRNKGKEEEETGLVVESFGEGDDGSCYLSQLINQCRIDADVILTTYTQGYSLLGKDYLLIIAPGKNPHSFVNIVQMMNRFREDTTTLSYILTNAIIQKEGDKGIYNFPSIFDYLKTGITQKTRQRIEELNKVAKNTRTLKRQLKLLANECDQYISITREINHQSIAFKVFQLINHVMHEQLYKMSNILKYYNIGLYDDGYETNFKTGKEKRNKKNEEIMKEEILKEIDLFYKSRETESTMFMGKEFHLPKLGVKIEKNDIQNKIEDTYDELSCLGMQDKEIRELQEQHLHDTKRMNQIIKSQKIKLSTDPTLITYRVLLLKEFQVGEKLKGEEITERMNKLLIKNGMEQMRHNNAVQLFKLLFTTKTHVNKHRFYEILETF
;
A
#
# COMPACT_ATOMS: atom_id res chain seq x y z
N MET A 1 -8.07 -21.36 17.90
CA MET A 1 -9.15 -20.36 17.90
C MET A 1 -10.44 -21.14 17.97
N GLU A 2 -11.21 -20.98 19.04
CA GLU A 2 -12.54 -21.60 19.15
C GLU A 2 -13.53 -20.79 18.31
N CYS A 3 -14.41 -21.44 17.55
CA CYS A 3 -15.31 -20.75 16.62
C CYS A 3 -16.77 -20.99 17.00
N LYS A 4 -17.47 -19.92 17.39
CA LYS A 4 -18.92 -19.89 17.60
C LYS A 4 -19.59 -19.33 16.35
N LYS A 5 -20.65 -20.01 15.88
CA LYS A 5 -21.40 -19.60 14.68
C LYS A 5 -22.78 -19.10 15.06
N PHE A 6 -23.16 -17.95 14.52
CA PHE A 6 -24.49 -17.38 14.67
C PHE A 6 -25.10 -17.09 13.31
N THR A 7 -26.43 -17.16 13.23
CA THR A 7 -27.21 -16.73 12.08
C THR A 7 -28.11 -15.57 12.47
N PHE A 8 -28.28 -14.59 11.58
CA PHE A 8 -29.18 -13.45 11.79
C PHE A 8 -29.91 -13.09 10.50
N LYS A 9 -31.08 -12.45 10.61
CA LYS A 9 -31.89 -12.07 9.45
C LYS A 9 -31.48 -10.74 8.87
N GLU A 10 -31.49 -9.69 9.69
CA GLU A 10 -31.23 -8.32 9.26
C GLU A 10 -30.00 -7.74 9.96
N LYS A 11 -29.92 -7.88 11.29
CA LYS A 11 -28.85 -7.27 12.09
C LYS A 11 -28.23 -8.25 13.07
N LEU A 12 -26.93 -8.10 13.29
CA LEU A 12 -26.13 -8.85 14.25
C LEU A 12 -26.69 -8.77 15.67
N SER A 13 -27.36 -7.67 16.03
CA SER A 13 -28.00 -7.48 17.34
C SER A 13 -29.03 -8.56 17.68
N GLU A 14 -29.62 -9.23 16.68
CA GLU A 14 -30.54 -10.36 16.88
C GLU A 14 -29.86 -11.55 17.57
N THR A 15 -28.56 -11.72 17.36
CA THR A 15 -27.79 -12.84 17.93
C THR A 15 -27.57 -12.69 19.43
N ARG A 16 -27.65 -11.45 19.95
CA ARG A 16 -27.45 -11.12 21.36
C ARG A 16 -26.15 -11.64 21.99
N PHE A 17 -25.14 -11.98 21.19
CA PHE A 17 -23.93 -12.64 21.70
C PHE A 17 -23.15 -11.80 22.74
N LEU A 18 -23.34 -10.47 22.76
CA LEU A 18 -22.72 -9.61 23.78
C LEU A 18 -23.33 -9.83 25.17
N ASP A 19 -24.57 -10.32 25.26
CA ASP A 19 -25.22 -10.63 26.54
C ASP A 19 -24.53 -11.80 27.26
N ASP A 20 -23.83 -12.67 26.50
CA ASP A 20 -23.07 -13.81 27.03
C ASP A 20 -21.64 -13.42 27.48
N LEU A 21 -21.23 -12.16 27.28
CA LEU A 21 -19.90 -11.68 27.66
C LEU A 21 -19.95 -10.98 29.02
N ASP A 22 -19.10 -11.43 29.95
CA ASP A 22 -18.88 -10.71 31.20
C ASP A 22 -17.81 -9.62 31.01
N PHE A 23 -18.23 -8.36 31.02
CA PHE A 23 -17.35 -7.20 30.96
C PHE A 23 -16.61 -6.92 32.27
N ASN A 24 -16.68 -7.82 33.25
CA ASN A 24 -15.78 -7.84 34.40
C ASN A 24 -14.59 -8.80 34.21
N GLU A 25 -14.71 -9.80 33.34
CA GLU A 25 -13.65 -10.77 33.05
C GLU A 25 -12.76 -10.35 31.86
N GLU A 26 -11.61 -11.00 31.71
CA GLU A 26 -10.73 -10.82 30.54
C GLU A 26 -11.21 -11.68 29.37
N PHE A 27 -11.32 -11.08 28.18
CA PHE A 27 -11.66 -11.83 26.98
C PHE A 27 -11.09 -11.19 25.72
N LYS A 28 -10.92 -12.01 24.68
CA LYS A 28 -10.55 -11.54 23.34
C LYS A 28 -11.44 -12.22 22.31
N ILE A 29 -12.17 -11.43 21.54
CA ILE A 29 -13.09 -11.94 20.52
C ILE A 29 -12.83 -11.30 19.17
N TYR A 30 -12.95 -12.09 18.11
CA TYR A 30 -12.90 -11.63 16.73
C TYR A 30 -14.25 -11.93 16.08
N VAL A 31 -15.01 -10.88 15.80
CA VAL A 31 -16.31 -10.94 15.15
C VAL A 31 -16.15 -10.82 13.64
N ASP A 32 -16.34 -11.95 12.96
CA ASP A 32 -16.51 -12.03 11.51
C ASP A 32 -17.98 -11.80 11.19
N CYS A 33 -18.33 -10.62 10.70
CA CYS A 33 -19.70 -10.27 10.33
C CYS A 33 -19.72 -9.41 9.06
N PRO A 34 -20.57 -9.71 8.06
CA PRO A 34 -20.64 -8.98 6.79
C PRO A 34 -20.77 -7.45 6.90
N THR A 35 -20.31 -6.73 5.88
CA THR A 35 -20.36 -5.25 5.79
C THR A 35 -21.77 -4.76 5.44
N SER A 36 -22.70 -4.99 6.36
CA SER A 36 -24.11 -4.55 6.36
C SER A 36 -24.86 -5.07 7.59
N GLY A 37 -24.30 -6.07 8.30
CA GLY A 37 -24.93 -6.71 9.47
C GLY A 37 -25.04 -5.84 10.72
N GLY A 38 -24.80 -4.53 10.66
CA GLY A 38 -24.99 -3.63 11.81
C GLY A 38 -23.99 -3.80 12.95
N LYS A 39 -22.73 -4.19 12.66
CA LYS A 39 -21.66 -4.37 13.64
C LYS A 39 -21.49 -3.17 14.57
N SER A 40 -21.10 -2.02 14.02
CA SER A 40 -20.82 -0.81 14.81
C SER A 40 -22.07 -0.32 15.54
N TYR A 41 -23.26 -0.44 14.91
CA TYR A 41 -24.54 -0.14 15.56
C TYR A 41 -24.79 -0.99 16.81
N TYR A 42 -24.63 -2.31 16.68
CA TYR A 42 -24.89 -3.22 17.80
C TYR A 42 -23.91 -2.98 18.95
N ILE A 43 -22.60 -2.92 18.65
CA ILE A 43 -21.58 -2.74 19.67
C ILE A 43 -21.71 -1.37 20.37
N LEU A 44 -21.85 -0.27 19.61
CA LEU A 44 -21.90 1.07 20.20
C LEU A 44 -23.13 1.27 21.10
N ASN A 45 -24.32 0.83 20.66
CA ASN A 45 -25.51 0.92 21.48
C ASN A 45 -25.39 0.08 22.75
N TYR A 46 -24.88 -1.15 22.64
CA TYR A 46 -24.69 -2.03 23.79
C TYR A 46 -23.75 -1.42 24.84
N LEU A 47 -22.61 -0.87 24.40
CA LEU A 47 -21.64 -0.22 25.28
C LEU A 47 -22.22 1.04 25.93
N LYS A 48 -22.99 1.83 25.17
CA LYS A 48 -23.62 3.06 25.65
C LYS A 48 -24.72 2.78 26.68
N GLU A 49 -25.64 1.87 26.37
CA GLU A 49 -26.79 1.53 27.23
C GLU A 49 -26.37 0.92 28.56
N ARG A 50 -25.24 0.19 28.58
CA ARG A 50 -24.69 -0.43 29.80
C ARG A 50 -23.56 0.38 30.45
N GLU A 51 -23.31 1.61 29.97
CA GLU A 51 -22.28 2.52 30.47
C GLU A 51 -20.87 1.88 30.57
N ILE A 52 -20.56 0.96 29.65
CA ILE A 52 -19.30 0.22 29.67
C ILE A 52 -18.16 1.17 29.32
N LYS A 53 -17.15 1.25 30.21
CA LYS A 53 -15.94 2.01 29.94
C LYS A 53 -15.13 1.33 28.83
N ALA A 54 -15.02 1.99 27.68
CA ALA A 54 -14.37 1.42 26.50
C ALA A 54 -13.86 2.49 25.52
N VAL A 55 -12.91 2.08 24.67
CA VAL A 55 -12.50 2.86 23.49
C VAL A 55 -13.00 2.14 22.23
N PHE A 56 -13.75 2.85 21.38
CA PHE A 56 -14.21 2.34 20.10
C PHE A 56 -13.39 2.97 18.97
N VAL A 57 -12.70 2.14 18.20
CA VAL A 57 -11.69 2.56 17.25
C VAL A 57 -12.18 2.36 15.83
N VAL A 58 -12.01 3.37 14.98
CA VAL A 58 -12.33 3.34 13.56
C VAL A 58 -11.16 3.79 12.69
N ASP A 59 -11.23 3.53 11.39
CA ASP A 59 -10.13 3.80 10.45
C ASP A 59 -9.84 5.28 10.19
N THR A 60 -10.88 6.14 10.23
CA THR A 60 -10.75 7.56 9.82
C THR A 60 -11.43 8.50 10.79
N ILE A 61 -10.91 9.72 10.88
CA ILE A 61 -11.49 10.79 11.72
C ILE A 61 -12.90 11.16 11.26
N ASN A 62 -13.14 11.16 9.95
CA ASN A 62 -14.46 11.48 9.41
C ASN A 62 -15.50 10.45 9.87
N LEU A 63 -15.16 9.16 9.85
CA LEU A 63 -16.02 8.11 10.39
C LEU A 63 -16.21 8.25 11.90
N ALA A 64 -15.17 8.61 12.64
CA ALA A 64 -15.27 8.85 14.08
C ALA A 64 -16.27 9.98 14.40
N LYS A 65 -16.17 11.10 13.66
CA LYS A 65 -17.10 12.24 13.77
C LYS A 65 -18.53 11.85 13.40
N GLN A 66 -18.71 11.09 12.32
CA GLN A 66 -20.02 10.64 11.86
C GLN A 66 -20.71 9.76 12.92
N LEU A 67 -20.00 8.75 13.43
CA LEU A 67 -20.54 7.87 14.48
C LEU A 67 -20.76 8.64 15.78
N SER A 68 -19.87 9.56 16.13
CA SER A 68 -20.07 10.41 17.30
C SER A 68 -21.36 11.22 17.23
N ALA A 69 -21.62 11.88 16.10
CA ALA A 69 -22.86 12.62 15.89
C ALA A 69 -24.08 11.69 15.90
N GLN A 70 -23.99 10.54 15.21
CA GLN A 70 -25.10 9.59 15.09
C GLN A 70 -25.51 8.97 16.43
N TYR A 71 -24.54 8.54 17.24
CA TYR A 71 -24.79 7.83 18.48
C TYR A 71 -24.73 8.74 19.72
N GLN A 72 -24.42 10.03 19.54
CA GLN A 72 -24.19 10.99 20.62
C GLN A 72 -23.15 10.46 21.63
N ILE A 73 -22.03 9.99 21.10
CA ILE A 73 -20.89 9.48 21.88
C ILE A 73 -19.72 10.42 21.62
N PRO A 74 -18.97 10.87 22.65
CA PRO A 74 -17.81 11.73 22.45
C PRO A 74 -16.74 11.09 21.55
N TYR A 75 -16.01 11.92 20.80
CA TYR A 75 -14.87 11.45 20.02
C TYR A 75 -13.57 12.16 20.42
N TYR A 76 -12.45 11.51 20.15
CA TYR A 76 -11.11 12.05 20.40
C TYR A 76 -10.31 12.19 19.11
N THR A 77 -9.74 13.38 18.92
CA THR A 77 -8.69 13.68 17.93
C THR A 77 -7.62 14.55 18.56
N ALA A 78 -6.50 14.73 17.86
CA ALA A 78 -5.43 15.63 18.27
C ALA A 78 -5.93 17.07 18.50
N ASP A 79 -6.90 17.51 17.69
CA ASP A 79 -7.55 18.83 17.79
C ASP A 79 -8.73 18.88 18.79
N HIS A 80 -9.30 17.74 19.20
CA HIS A 80 -10.45 17.67 20.11
C HIS A 80 -10.15 16.73 21.29
N ARG A 81 -9.69 17.30 22.41
CA ARG A 81 -9.18 16.55 23.57
C ARG A 81 -10.07 16.63 24.82
N GLU A 82 -11.10 17.45 24.78
CA GLU A 82 -11.91 17.85 25.95
C GLU A 82 -12.61 16.64 26.60
N ASP A 83 -13.05 15.69 25.77
CA ASP A 83 -13.79 14.51 26.22
C ASP A 83 -12.89 13.32 26.60
N PHE A 84 -11.59 13.54 26.82
CA PHE A 84 -10.64 12.46 27.11
C PHE A 84 -11.02 11.60 28.32
N ASN A 85 -11.86 12.09 29.24
CA ASN A 85 -12.29 11.34 30.43
C ASN A 85 -13.63 10.59 30.26
N SER A 86 -14.30 10.72 29.11
CA SER A 86 -15.58 10.06 28.86
C SER A 86 -15.48 8.54 28.93
N SER A 87 -16.46 7.88 29.57
CA SER A 87 -16.46 6.42 29.78
C SER A 87 -16.37 5.66 28.46
N LEU A 88 -17.16 6.06 27.47
CA LEU A 88 -17.12 5.56 26.10
C LEU A 88 -16.64 6.68 25.17
N ILE A 89 -15.65 6.38 24.33
CA ILE A 89 -15.08 7.37 23.40
C ILE A 89 -14.78 6.72 22.05
N ILE A 90 -15.07 7.44 20.97
CA ILE A 90 -14.75 7.03 19.60
C ILE A 90 -13.44 7.69 19.17
N THR A 91 -12.51 6.91 18.61
CA THR A 91 -11.23 7.46 18.14
C THR A 91 -10.67 6.67 16.95
N ILE A 92 -9.47 7.03 16.51
CA ILE A 92 -8.75 6.32 15.46
C ILE A 92 -7.61 5.47 16.02
N GLN A 93 -7.15 4.52 15.21
CA GLN A 93 -6.17 3.49 15.60
C GLN A 93 -4.91 4.06 16.28
N HIS A 94 -4.40 5.19 15.78
CA HIS A 94 -3.21 5.87 16.30
C HIS A 94 -3.33 6.28 17.78
N HIS A 95 -4.54 6.45 18.31
CA HIS A 95 -4.76 6.92 19.68
C HIS A 95 -4.95 5.78 20.70
N ILE A 96 -5.00 4.52 20.28
CA ILE A 96 -5.14 3.35 21.17
C ILE A 96 -4.18 3.40 22.39
N PRO A 97 -2.87 3.73 22.22
CA PRO A 97 -1.94 3.82 23.35
C PRO A 97 -2.33 4.81 24.45
N LYS A 98 -3.13 5.84 24.14
CA LYS A 98 -3.57 6.84 25.11
C LYS A 98 -4.69 6.35 26.03
N PHE A 99 -5.36 5.26 25.66
CA PHE A 99 -6.60 4.81 26.27
C PHE A 99 -6.47 3.49 27.05
N GLU A 100 -5.24 3.01 27.29
CA GLU A 100 -4.94 1.76 28.01
C GLU A 100 -5.67 1.64 29.36
N SER A 101 -5.91 2.77 30.04
CA SER A 101 -6.64 2.84 31.32
C SER A 101 -8.15 2.52 31.25
N ARG A 102 -8.70 2.30 30.05
CA ARG A 102 -10.10 1.93 29.84
C ARG A 102 -10.33 0.43 29.87
N GLU A 103 -9.26 -0.37 29.86
CA GLU A 103 -9.25 -1.86 29.89
C GLU A 103 -9.98 -2.57 28.75
N THR A 104 -10.97 -1.93 28.10
CA THR A 104 -11.78 -2.46 27.00
C THR A 104 -11.54 -1.66 25.72
N VAL A 105 -11.20 -2.36 24.64
CA VAL A 105 -11.00 -1.80 23.30
C VAL A 105 -11.79 -2.57 22.26
N ILE A 106 -12.43 -1.82 21.37
CA ILE A 106 -13.13 -2.34 20.21
C ILE A 106 -12.48 -1.74 18.97
N ILE A 107 -12.06 -2.56 18.03
CA ILE A 107 -11.45 -2.11 16.77
C ILE A 107 -12.36 -2.52 15.63
N ASP A 108 -12.96 -1.51 14.98
CA ASP A 108 -13.65 -1.68 13.71
C ASP A 108 -12.63 -1.84 12.57
N GLU A 109 -13.01 -2.60 11.55
CA GLU A 109 -12.15 -2.99 10.43
C GLU A 109 -10.77 -3.55 10.85
N ALA A 110 -10.72 -4.35 11.92
CA ALA A 110 -9.50 -4.86 12.55
C ALA A 110 -8.54 -5.65 11.64
N HIS A 111 -8.97 -6.01 10.42
CA HIS A 111 -8.10 -6.59 9.41
C HIS A 111 -6.98 -5.62 8.97
N THR A 112 -7.17 -4.30 9.14
CA THR A 112 -6.18 -3.25 8.87
C THR A 112 -4.91 -3.41 9.69
N LEU A 113 -4.99 -3.97 10.91
CA LEU A 113 -3.83 -4.31 11.75
C LEU A 113 -2.86 -5.27 11.05
N VAL A 114 -3.34 -6.06 10.08
CA VAL A 114 -2.51 -6.99 9.32
C VAL A 114 -2.24 -6.45 7.93
N THR A 115 -3.26 -5.93 7.24
CA THR A 115 -3.12 -5.49 5.84
C THR A 115 -2.35 -4.19 5.70
N GLU A 116 -2.37 -3.32 6.73
CA GLU A 116 -1.67 -2.03 6.69
C GLU A 116 -0.25 -2.04 7.28
N PHE A 117 0.18 -3.18 7.82
CA PHE A 117 1.48 -3.32 8.49
C PHE A 117 2.68 -2.92 7.61
N GLY A 118 2.60 -3.18 6.30
CA GLY A 118 3.70 -2.89 5.37
C GLY A 118 4.02 -1.40 5.22
N TRP A 119 3.03 -0.51 5.40
CA TRP A 119 3.16 0.93 5.15
C TRP A 119 2.97 1.79 6.41
N LYS A 120 2.27 1.30 7.43
CA LYS A 120 2.12 1.94 8.76
C LYS A 120 2.83 1.17 9.87
N ARG A 121 4.02 0.65 9.58
CA ARG A 121 4.71 -0.33 10.44
C ARG A 121 4.87 0.14 11.88
N GLU A 122 5.46 1.33 12.08
CA GLU A 122 5.76 1.84 13.42
C GLU A 122 4.50 2.04 14.25
N VAL A 123 3.48 2.67 13.66
CA VAL A 123 2.18 2.90 14.30
C VAL A 123 1.50 1.58 14.68
N ILE A 124 1.47 0.62 13.76
CA ILE A 124 0.81 -0.67 14.03
C ILE A 124 1.59 -1.47 15.07
N GLU A 125 2.92 -1.45 15.04
CA GLU A 125 3.73 -2.07 16.11
C GLU A 125 3.40 -1.45 17.47
N GLU A 126 3.30 -0.13 17.58
CA GLU A 126 2.92 0.56 18.83
C GLU A 126 1.50 0.19 19.29
N VAL A 127 0.54 0.20 18.38
CA VAL A 127 -0.85 -0.19 18.65
C VAL A 127 -0.91 -1.62 19.16
N MET A 128 -0.26 -2.56 18.48
CA MET A 128 -0.27 -3.97 18.87
C MET A 128 0.37 -4.20 20.23
N ILE A 129 1.44 -3.47 20.57
CA ILE A 129 2.03 -3.47 21.91
C ILE A 129 1.01 -2.95 22.94
N SER A 130 0.34 -1.85 22.64
CA SER A 130 -0.67 -1.27 23.53
C SER A 130 -1.84 -2.21 23.80
N LEU A 131 -2.28 -2.97 22.77
CA LEU A 131 -3.36 -3.94 22.90
C LEU A 131 -3.08 -5.05 23.92
N GLU A 132 -1.82 -5.34 24.26
CA GLU A 132 -1.49 -6.29 25.33
C GLU A 132 -1.86 -5.77 26.74
N TYR A 133 -2.07 -4.46 26.91
CA TYR A 133 -2.48 -3.85 28.18
C TYR A 133 -4.00 -3.82 28.38
N TYR A 134 -4.78 -4.12 27.32
CA TYR A 134 -6.23 -4.19 27.41
C TYR A 134 -6.66 -5.57 27.90
N LYS A 135 -7.54 -5.58 28.90
CA LYS A 135 -8.16 -6.80 29.46
C LYS A 135 -9.19 -7.39 28.50
N ARG A 136 -9.87 -6.54 27.74
CA ARG A 136 -11.02 -6.91 26.90
C ARG A 136 -10.83 -6.36 25.49
N ILE A 137 -10.83 -7.24 24.50
CA ILE A 137 -10.58 -6.89 23.11
C ILE A 137 -11.67 -7.45 22.22
N ILE A 138 -12.31 -6.58 21.44
CA ILE A 138 -13.27 -6.96 20.40
C ILE A 138 -12.74 -6.48 19.05
N PHE A 139 -12.38 -7.41 18.16
CA PHE A 139 -12.08 -7.10 16.77
C PHE A 139 -13.31 -7.31 15.91
N LEU A 140 -13.65 -6.31 15.09
CA LEU A 140 -14.77 -6.37 14.15
C LEU A 140 -14.21 -6.32 12.73
N SER A 141 -14.66 -7.23 11.86
CA SER A 141 -14.32 -7.16 10.43
C SER A 141 -15.37 -7.87 9.58
N GLY A 142 -15.61 -7.37 8.36
CA GLY A 142 -16.30 -8.12 7.31
C GLY A 142 -15.38 -9.03 6.49
N THR A 143 -14.07 -8.85 6.67
CA THR A 143 -13.01 -9.60 5.99
C THR A 143 -11.94 -9.92 7.02
N PRO A 144 -12.20 -10.85 7.96
CA PRO A 144 -11.26 -11.12 9.04
C PRO A 144 -9.92 -11.62 8.47
N VAL A 145 -8.84 -10.96 8.88
CA VAL A 145 -7.47 -11.40 8.59
C VAL A 145 -6.74 -11.53 9.92
N THR A 146 -6.11 -12.68 10.15
CA THR A 146 -5.32 -12.97 11.34
C THR A 146 -3.86 -13.15 10.97
N SER A 147 -2.98 -12.98 11.95
CA SER A 147 -1.56 -13.32 11.84
C SER A 147 -1.15 -14.22 13.00
N ASP A 148 0.07 -14.78 12.97
CA ASP A 148 0.63 -15.56 14.07
C ASP A 148 1.04 -14.70 15.29
N ASP A 149 0.69 -13.41 15.30
CA ASP A 149 0.99 -12.52 16.42
C ASP A 149 0.24 -12.92 17.71
N SER A 150 0.88 -12.67 18.86
CA SER A 150 0.37 -13.01 20.19
C SER A 150 -1.01 -12.42 20.47
N ILE A 151 -1.36 -11.27 19.87
CA ILE A 151 -2.65 -10.63 20.12
C ILE A 151 -3.83 -11.48 19.63
N PHE A 152 -3.63 -12.27 18.56
CA PHE A 152 -4.65 -13.15 17.99
C PHE A 152 -4.70 -14.52 18.70
N LYS A 153 -3.71 -14.83 19.52
CA LYS A 153 -3.65 -16.10 20.25
C LYS A 153 -4.69 -16.13 21.37
N GLY A 154 -5.43 -17.23 21.46
CA GLY A 154 -6.47 -17.41 22.48
C GLY A 154 -7.76 -16.62 22.21
N MET A 155 -7.87 -15.93 21.08
CA MET A 155 -9.13 -15.28 20.70
C MET A 155 -10.23 -16.31 20.42
N THR A 156 -11.46 -15.94 20.75
CA THR A 156 -12.67 -16.65 20.30
C THR A 156 -13.18 -16.01 19.02
N MET A 157 -13.36 -16.79 17.96
CA MET A 157 -13.95 -16.32 16.71
C MET A 157 -15.47 -16.42 16.79
N ILE A 158 -16.16 -15.31 16.57
CA ILE A 158 -17.60 -15.25 16.42
C ILE A 158 -17.88 -15.05 14.93
N LYS A 159 -18.37 -16.09 14.27
CA LYS A 159 -18.74 -16.04 12.86
C LYS A 159 -20.25 -15.84 12.75
N ALA A 160 -20.65 -14.64 12.33
CA ALA A 160 -22.04 -14.29 12.13
C ALA A 160 -22.39 -14.31 10.64
N VAL A 161 -23.37 -15.13 10.27
CA VAL A 161 -23.80 -15.33 8.88
C VAL A 161 -25.22 -14.80 8.72
N LYS A 162 -25.45 -13.98 7.70
CA LYS A 162 -26.80 -13.53 7.34
C LYS A 162 -27.58 -14.70 6.74
N GLU A 163 -28.80 -14.98 7.20
CA GLU A 163 -29.64 -16.09 6.71
C GLU A 163 -29.82 -16.03 5.20
N ASN A 164 -30.09 -14.81 4.70
CA ASN A 164 -30.12 -14.50 3.28
C ASN A 164 -28.87 -13.68 2.94
N PRO A 165 -27.80 -14.33 2.44
CA PRO A 165 -26.56 -13.62 2.14
C PRO A 165 -26.75 -12.62 1.00
N ASP A 166 -26.15 -11.45 1.17
CA ASP A 166 -26.07 -10.42 0.14
C ASP A 166 -25.24 -10.98 -1.04
N LYS A 167 -25.89 -11.28 -2.16
CA LYS A 167 -25.22 -11.72 -3.39
C LYS A 167 -24.85 -10.52 -4.24
N ARG A 168 -23.61 -10.49 -4.72
CA ARG A 168 -23.12 -9.46 -5.64
C ARG A 168 -22.45 -10.12 -6.83
N ASP A 169 -22.51 -9.48 -7.98
CA ASP A 169 -21.85 -9.97 -9.19
C ASP A 169 -20.75 -9.01 -9.62
N LEU A 170 -19.58 -9.56 -9.95
CA LEU A 170 -18.43 -8.85 -10.47
C LEU A 170 -18.11 -9.41 -11.86
N ARG A 171 -18.21 -8.55 -12.88
CA ARG A 171 -17.94 -8.93 -14.28
C ARG A 171 -16.52 -8.56 -14.66
N ILE A 172 -15.85 -9.49 -15.32
CA ILE A 172 -14.50 -9.30 -15.84
C ILE A 172 -14.60 -8.54 -17.17
N VAL A 173 -13.82 -7.48 -17.27
CA VAL A 173 -13.62 -6.74 -18.52
C VAL A 173 -12.15 -6.75 -18.84
N ARG A 174 -11.83 -7.28 -20.01
CA ARG A 174 -10.46 -7.30 -20.50
C ARG A 174 -10.11 -5.98 -21.15
N TYR A 175 -8.90 -5.50 -20.93
CA TYR A 175 -8.44 -4.24 -21.51
C TYR A 175 -7.10 -4.36 -22.23
N GLU A 176 -6.97 -3.63 -23.34
CA GLU A 176 -5.67 -3.36 -23.96
C GLU A 176 -4.95 -2.18 -23.29
N ASP A 177 -5.72 -1.15 -22.90
CA ASP A 177 -5.25 0.05 -22.22
C ASP A 177 -6.16 0.34 -21.02
N LEU A 178 -5.59 0.35 -19.80
CA LEU A 178 -6.36 0.49 -18.56
C LEU A 178 -7.13 1.82 -18.52
N GLY A 179 -6.50 2.91 -18.96
CA GLY A 179 -7.15 4.22 -19.05
C GLY A 179 -8.34 4.17 -20.00
N GLY A 180 -8.18 3.56 -21.17
CA GLY A 180 -9.23 3.44 -22.16
C GLY A 180 -10.41 2.59 -21.69
N GLY A 181 -10.14 1.46 -21.03
CA GLY A 181 -11.18 0.62 -20.41
C GLY A 181 -12.01 1.38 -19.37
N ILE A 182 -11.37 2.23 -18.55
CA ILE A 182 -12.08 3.10 -17.59
C ILE A 182 -13.02 4.06 -18.33
N ILE A 183 -12.54 4.76 -19.36
CA ILE A 183 -13.34 5.74 -20.10
C ILE A 183 -14.53 5.09 -20.82
N GLU A 184 -14.32 3.91 -21.42
CA GLU A 184 -15.36 3.16 -22.10
C GLU A 184 -16.48 2.76 -21.12
N LEU A 185 -16.11 2.20 -19.96
CA LEU A 185 -17.07 1.82 -18.92
C LEU A 185 -17.77 3.03 -18.27
N CYS A 186 -17.08 4.14 -18.07
CA CYS A 186 -17.72 5.39 -17.61
C CYS A 186 -18.75 5.89 -18.63
N SER A 187 -18.40 5.85 -19.92
CA SER A 187 -19.31 6.25 -21.00
C SER A 187 -20.52 5.33 -21.10
N PHE A 188 -20.31 4.02 -20.90
CA PHE A 188 -21.38 3.03 -20.78
C PHE A 188 -22.29 3.34 -19.59
N ALA A 189 -21.73 3.59 -18.40
CA ALA A 189 -22.50 3.95 -17.21
C ALA A 189 -23.39 5.18 -17.46
N ARG A 190 -22.84 6.21 -18.10
CA ARG A 190 -23.59 7.42 -18.46
C ARG A 190 -24.77 7.12 -19.40
N LYS A 191 -24.59 6.23 -20.40
CA LYS A 191 -25.68 5.81 -21.31
C LYS A 191 -26.78 5.07 -20.56
N GLU A 192 -26.41 4.25 -19.58
CA GLU A 192 -27.33 3.53 -18.68
C GLU A 192 -27.92 4.42 -17.58
N LYS A 193 -27.67 5.73 -17.61
CA LYS A 193 -28.09 6.71 -16.58
C LYS A 193 -27.62 6.34 -15.18
N LYS A 194 -26.42 5.77 -15.09
CA LYS A 194 -25.71 5.46 -13.84
C LYS A 194 -24.54 6.41 -13.62
N ILE A 195 -24.22 6.67 -12.36
CA ILE A 195 -23.01 7.37 -11.92
C ILE A 195 -21.89 6.33 -11.79
N PRO A 196 -20.85 6.39 -12.64
CA PRO A 196 -19.69 5.52 -12.50
C PRO A 196 -18.89 5.88 -11.23
N VAL A 197 -18.57 4.85 -10.45
CA VAL A 197 -17.64 4.90 -9.31
C VAL A 197 -16.40 4.11 -9.67
N VAL A 198 -15.30 4.81 -9.94
CA VAL A 198 -14.03 4.20 -10.38
C VAL A 198 -13.10 4.08 -9.20
N SER A 199 -12.83 2.84 -8.78
CA SER A 199 -11.79 2.54 -7.81
C SER A 199 -10.45 2.36 -8.51
N LEU A 200 -9.61 3.38 -8.42
CA LEU A 200 -8.20 3.31 -8.76
C LEU A 200 -7.50 2.82 -7.49
N LEU A 201 -7.37 1.50 -7.30
CA LEU A 201 -6.91 0.87 -6.05
C LEU A 201 -5.52 1.33 -5.53
N ASP A 202 -4.86 2.25 -6.24
CA ASP A 202 -3.60 2.90 -5.92
C ASP A 202 -3.68 4.41 -6.21
N LYS A 203 -2.83 5.22 -5.55
CA LYS A 203 -2.54 6.61 -5.95
C LYS A 203 -1.78 6.60 -7.27
N SER A 204 -2.51 6.29 -8.33
CA SER A 204 -1.93 5.98 -9.62
C SER A 204 -1.51 7.25 -10.35
N SER A 205 -0.36 7.19 -11.01
CA SER A 205 0.05 8.16 -12.05
C SER A 205 -0.93 8.21 -13.25
N LEU A 206 -1.97 7.36 -13.25
CA LEU A 206 -3.06 7.35 -14.23
C LEU A 206 -4.14 8.38 -13.90
N LEU A 207 -4.29 8.80 -12.64
CA LEU A 207 -5.36 9.72 -12.24
C LEU A 207 -5.41 11.00 -13.10
N PRO A 208 -4.29 11.72 -13.36
CA PRO A 208 -4.31 12.89 -14.22
C PRO A 208 -4.75 12.59 -15.67
N LYS A 209 -4.36 11.41 -16.20
CA LYS A 209 -4.70 10.98 -17.57
C LYS A 209 -6.18 10.65 -17.69
N VAL A 210 -6.70 9.89 -16.73
CA VAL A 210 -8.12 9.53 -16.65
C VAL A 210 -8.97 10.79 -16.49
N LEU A 211 -8.57 11.72 -15.63
CA LEU A 211 -9.26 13.01 -15.46
C LEU A 211 -9.34 13.80 -16.75
N LYS A 212 -8.22 13.94 -17.48
CA LYS A 212 -8.19 14.65 -18.75
C LYS A 212 -9.11 13.99 -19.79
N ALA A 213 -9.03 12.67 -19.94
CA ALA A 213 -9.84 11.93 -20.90
C ALA A 213 -11.34 11.95 -20.56
N LEU A 214 -11.72 11.89 -19.28
CA LEU A 214 -13.12 12.04 -18.86
C LEU A 214 -13.69 13.41 -19.25
N LYS A 215 -12.90 14.48 -19.07
CA LYS A 215 -13.31 15.83 -19.49
C LYS A 215 -13.48 15.94 -21.01
N GLU A 216 -12.55 15.38 -21.78
CA GLU A 216 -12.63 15.36 -23.25
C GLU A 216 -13.88 14.62 -23.76
N VAL A 217 -14.34 13.60 -23.03
CA VAL A 217 -15.56 12.82 -23.33
C VAL A 217 -16.83 13.48 -22.74
N GLY A 218 -16.68 14.64 -22.09
CA GLY A 218 -17.78 15.49 -21.68
C GLY A 218 -18.35 15.19 -20.29
N PHE A 219 -17.57 14.59 -19.38
CA PHE A 219 -17.87 14.58 -17.94
C PHE A 219 -17.47 15.92 -17.34
N LYS A 220 -18.42 16.62 -16.70
CA LYS A 220 -18.21 17.99 -16.21
C LYS A 220 -17.99 18.04 -14.72
N ARG A 221 -18.73 17.25 -13.95
CA ARG A 221 -18.67 17.20 -12.48
C ARG A 221 -17.95 15.94 -12.04
N ILE A 222 -16.67 16.05 -11.66
CA ILE A 222 -15.85 14.92 -11.22
C ILE A 222 -15.54 15.08 -9.73
N ALA A 223 -15.90 14.07 -8.93
CA ALA A 223 -15.54 14.00 -7.51
C ALA A 223 -14.42 12.99 -7.30
N ILE A 224 -13.41 13.33 -6.49
CA ILE A 224 -12.28 12.44 -6.19
C ILE A 224 -12.21 12.23 -4.68
N ILE A 225 -12.53 11.02 -4.21
CA ILE A 225 -12.40 10.62 -2.82
C ILE A 225 -10.95 10.15 -2.57
N ASN A 226 -10.25 10.83 -1.67
CA ASN A 226 -8.87 10.53 -1.29
C ASN A 226 -8.69 10.64 0.23
N SER A 227 -7.47 10.38 0.71
CA SER A 227 -7.08 10.62 2.10
C SER A 227 -6.01 11.71 2.21
N LYS A 228 -6.12 12.53 3.25
CA LYS A 228 -5.12 13.52 3.65
C LYS A 228 -4.65 13.20 5.07
N THR A 229 -3.34 13.04 5.23
CA THR A 229 -2.71 12.89 6.53
C THR A 229 -2.34 14.28 7.05
N LYS A 230 -2.82 14.61 8.24
CA LYS A 230 -2.43 15.80 8.99
C LYS A 230 -1.41 15.39 10.05
N ILE A 231 -0.29 16.09 10.12
CA ILE A 231 0.72 15.92 11.17
C ILE A 231 0.56 17.08 12.14
N THR A 232 0.26 16.76 13.40
CA THR A 232 0.13 17.74 14.47
C THR A 232 1.33 17.59 15.42
N ARG A 233 2.15 18.65 15.54
CA ARG A 233 3.31 18.66 16.45
C ARG A 233 2.90 19.25 17.79
N ASN A 234 2.95 18.46 18.86
CA ASN A 234 2.71 18.93 20.21
C ASN A 234 3.79 18.43 21.17
N LYS A 235 4.49 19.35 21.84
CA LYS A 235 5.50 19.06 22.89
C LYS A 235 6.54 17.98 22.47
N GLY A 236 7.03 18.05 21.23
CA GLY A 236 8.05 17.12 20.72
C GLY A 236 7.54 15.74 20.28
N LYS A 237 6.22 15.47 20.35
CA LYS A 237 5.59 14.28 19.75
C LYS A 237 4.82 14.67 18.48
N GLU A 238 5.04 13.91 17.41
CA GLU A 238 4.30 14.04 16.16
C GLU A 238 3.08 13.11 16.21
N GLU A 239 1.87 13.66 16.06
CA GLU A 239 0.64 12.89 15.94
C GLU A 239 0.15 12.91 14.49
N GLU A 240 0.06 11.75 13.86
CA GLU A 240 -0.44 11.58 12.51
C GLU A 240 -1.93 11.20 12.50
N GLU A 241 -2.71 11.95 11.75
CA GLU A 241 -4.16 11.82 11.69
C GLU A 241 -4.63 11.75 10.24
N THR A 242 -5.19 10.61 9.84
CA THR A 242 -5.70 10.41 8.47
C THR A 242 -7.19 10.70 8.40
N GLY A 243 -7.58 11.63 7.52
CA GLY A 243 -8.97 11.95 7.21
C GLY A 243 -9.31 11.74 5.74
N LEU A 244 -10.60 11.58 5.46
CA LEU A 244 -11.16 11.59 4.10
C LEU A 244 -11.25 13.03 3.59
N VAL A 245 -10.88 13.21 2.33
CA VAL A 245 -11.07 14.45 1.56
C VAL A 245 -11.77 14.12 0.24
N VAL A 246 -12.62 15.03 -0.23
CA VAL A 246 -13.21 14.93 -1.57
C VAL A 246 -12.82 16.16 -2.36
N GLU A 247 -12.08 15.96 -3.45
CA GLU A 247 -11.68 17.03 -4.36
C GLU A 247 -12.71 17.13 -5.49
N SER A 248 -13.03 18.36 -5.89
CA SER A 248 -13.89 18.65 -7.03
C SER A 248 -13.05 19.07 -8.22
N PHE A 249 -13.33 18.49 -9.40
CA PHE A 249 -12.74 18.89 -10.67
C PHE A 249 -13.85 19.11 -11.69
N GLY A 250 -14.10 20.36 -12.08
CA GLY A 250 -15.22 20.68 -12.97
C GLY A 250 -15.70 22.13 -12.90
N GLU A 251 -16.71 22.46 -13.70
CA GLU A 251 -17.44 23.74 -13.56
C GLU A 251 -18.39 23.67 -12.35
N GLY A 252 -18.26 24.62 -11.42
CA GLY A 252 -19.36 25.03 -10.55
C GLY A 252 -19.38 24.56 -9.08
N ASP A 253 -18.34 23.91 -8.53
CA ASP A 253 -18.37 23.56 -7.10
C ASP A 253 -16.96 23.53 -6.47
N ASP A 254 -16.76 24.23 -5.37
CA ASP A 254 -15.60 24.08 -4.49
C ASP A 254 -15.76 22.75 -3.72
N GLY A 255 -14.78 21.85 -3.78
CA GLY A 255 -14.89 20.45 -3.27
C GLY A 255 -15.34 20.27 -1.81
N SER A 256 -15.51 21.34 -1.04
CA SER A 256 -16.17 21.38 0.26
C SER A 256 -17.59 20.79 0.23
N CYS A 257 -18.33 21.00 -0.86
CA CYS A 257 -19.70 20.51 -1.04
C CYS A 257 -19.76 18.97 -1.07
N TYR A 258 -18.93 18.29 -1.88
CA TYR A 258 -19.00 16.83 -2.01
C TYR A 258 -18.59 16.05 -0.76
N LEU A 259 -17.61 16.54 0.02
CA LEU A 259 -17.27 15.90 1.28
C LEU A 259 -18.46 15.96 2.25
N SER A 260 -19.16 17.10 2.29
CA SER A 260 -20.36 17.26 3.12
C SER A 260 -21.49 16.33 2.65
N GLN A 261 -21.70 16.19 1.33
CA GLN A 261 -22.69 15.26 0.77
C GLN A 261 -22.34 13.81 1.13
N LEU A 262 -21.07 13.41 0.98
CA LEU A 262 -20.62 12.05 1.31
C LEU A 262 -20.82 11.73 2.80
N ILE A 263 -20.48 12.65 3.70
CA ILE A 263 -20.59 12.40 5.15
C ILE A 263 -22.05 12.44 5.61
N ASN A 264 -22.83 13.42 5.15
CA ASN A 264 -24.16 13.68 5.69
C ASN A 264 -25.26 12.88 4.97
N GLN A 265 -25.12 12.69 3.66
CA GLN A 265 -26.13 12.06 2.81
C GLN A 265 -25.68 10.68 2.31
N CYS A 266 -24.42 10.30 2.51
CA CYS A 266 -23.82 9.10 1.91
C CYS A 266 -24.04 9.06 0.39
N ARG A 267 -24.07 10.22 -0.27
CA ARG A 267 -24.28 10.38 -1.71
C ARG A 267 -23.37 11.48 -2.22
N ILE A 268 -23.02 11.44 -3.50
CA ILE A 268 -22.28 12.50 -4.18
C ILE A 268 -23.00 12.77 -5.50
N ASP A 269 -23.41 14.02 -5.74
CA ASP A 269 -24.00 14.45 -7.02
C ASP A 269 -22.91 14.85 -8.02
N ALA A 270 -22.18 13.85 -8.50
CA ALA A 270 -21.16 14.00 -9.54
C ALA A 270 -21.54 13.18 -10.79
N ASP A 271 -21.01 13.59 -11.95
CA ASP A 271 -21.14 12.82 -13.18
C ASP A 271 -20.28 11.55 -13.14
N VAL A 272 -19.21 11.56 -12.34
CA VAL A 272 -18.30 10.44 -12.09
C VAL A 272 -17.59 10.63 -10.75
N ILE A 273 -17.44 9.53 -10.00
CA ILE A 273 -16.71 9.49 -8.73
C ILE A 273 -15.45 8.66 -8.92
N LEU A 274 -14.29 9.24 -8.67
CA LEU A 274 -13.01 8.53 -8.62
C LEU A 274 -12.62 8.31 -7.16
N THR A 275 -12.05 7.17 -6.83
CA THR A 275 -11.57 6.91 -5.46
C THR A 275 -10.31 6.08 -5.46
N THR A 276 -9.37 6.44 -4.60
CA THR A 276 -8.19 5.63 -4.25
C THR A 276 -8.32 4.96 -2.89
N TYR A 277 -9.47 5.14 -2.24
CA TYR A 277 -9.71 4.73 -0.87
C TYR A 277 -10.81 3.66 -0.83
N THR A 278 -10.53 2.55 -0.16
CA THR A 278 -11.37 1.34 -0.22
C THR A 278 -12.30 1.18 0.97
N GLN A 279 -12.09 1.94 2.05
CA GLN A 279 -12.78 1.77 3.33
C GLN A 279 -13.29 3.10 3.92
N GLY A 280 -13.95 3.08 5.07
CA GLY A 280 -14.31 4.29 5.82
C GLY A 280 -15.48 5.18 5.33
N TYR A 281 -16.11 4.91 4.18
CA TYR A 281 -17.31 5.64 3.71
C TYR A 281 -18.39 4.71 3.13
N SER A 282 -19.60 5.22 2.89
CA SER A 282 -20.70 4.47 2.24
C SER A 282 -21.34 5.31 1.13
N LEU A 283 -21.79 4.65 0.06
CA LEU A 283 -22.58 5.25 -1.01
C LEU A 283 -23.98 4.62 -1.01
N LEU A 284 -25.00 5.43 -0.79
CA LEU A 284 -26.41 5.06 -0.76
C LEU A 284 -27.09 5.49 -2.06
N GLY A 285 -27.82 4.56 -2.68
CA GLY A 285 -28.47 4.76 -3.97
C GLY A 285 -28.33 3.54 -4.87
N LYS A 286 -29.22 3.45 -5.87
CA LYS A 286 -29.21 2.39 -6.88
C LYS A 286 -28.75 2.86 -8.25
N ASP A 287 -28.33 4.11 -8.35
CA ASP A 287 -27.90 4.79 -9.57
C ASP A 287 -26.40 4.65 -9.81
N TYR A 288 -25.69 3.82 -9.05
CA TYR A 288 -24.25 3.62 -9.21
C TYR A 288 -23.87 2.45 -10.11
N LEU A 289 -22.67 2.53 -10.70
CA LEU A 289 -21.99 1.45 -11.38
C LEU A 289 -20.53 1.43 -10.93
N LEU A 290 -20.07 0.30 -10.38
CA LEU A 290 -18.71 0.16 -9.84
C LEU A 290 -17.74 -0.30 -10.93
N ILE A 291 -16.61 0.40 -11.05
CA ILE A 291 -15.50 0.02 -11.93
C ILE A 291 -14.26 -0.12 -11.05
N ILE A 292 -13.76 -1.34 -10.89
CA ILE A 292 -12.52 -1.62 -10.16
C ILE A 292 -11.38 -1.67 -11.18
N ALA A 293 -10.48 -0.70 -11.08
CA ALA A 293 -9.30 -0.56 -11.91
C ALA A 293 -8.05 -0.83 -11.06
N PRO A 294 -7.59 -2.09 -10.98
CA PRO A 294 -6.36 -2.41 -10.27
C PRO A 294 -5.17 -1.69 -10.92
N GLY A 295 -4.39 -0.98 -10.09
CA GLY A 295 -3.19 -0.30 -10.53
C GLY A 295 -2.03 -1.26 -10.81
N LYS A 296 -0.83 -0.70 -10.97
CA LYS A 296 0.40 -1.51 -11.12
C LYS A 296 0.82 -2.19 -9.82
N ASN A 297 0.37 -1.67 -8.68
CA ASN A 297 0.74 -2.18 -7.38
C ASN A 297 -0.11 -3.40 -6.98
N PRO A 298 0.45 -4.36 -6.22
CA PRO A 298 -0.30 -5.52 -5.77
C PRO A 298 -1.45 -5.09 -4.85
N HIS A 299 -2.67 -5.45 -5.23
CA HIS A 299 -3.87 -5.20 -4.43
C HIS A 299 -4.45 -6.51 -3.90
N SER A 300 -5.00 -6.50 -2.69
CA SER A 300 -5.57 -7.69 -2.07
C SER A 300 -7.03 -7.91 -2.48
N PHE A 301 -7.53 -9.14 -2.33
CA PHE A 301 -8.97 -9.42 -2.45
C PHE A 301 -9.79 -8.61 -1.43
N VAL A 302 -9.21 -8.26 -0.28
CA VAL A 302 -9.84 -7.41 0.73
C VAL A 302 -10.21 -6.06 0.13
N ASN A 303 -9.32 -5.46 -0.67
CA ASN A 303 -9.61 -4.19 -1.32
C ASN A 303 -10.83 -4.28 -2.27
N ILE A 304 -10.95 -5.39 -3.02
CA ILE A 304 -12.08 -5.65 -3.92
C ILE A 304 -13.37 -5.78 -3.12
N VAL A 305 -13.37 -6.64 -2.09
CA VAL A 305 -14.53 -6.86 -1.22
C VAL A 305 -14.94 -5.56 -0.53
N GLN A 306 -13.99 -4.80 -0.01
CA GLN A 306 -14.26 -3.52 0.65
C GLN A 306 -14.83 -2.47 -0.31
N MET A 307 -14.36 -2.41 -1.56
CA MET A 307 -14.95 -1.56 -2.60
C MET A 307 -16.37 -1.96 -2.95
N MET A 308 -16.63 -3.26 -3.14
CA MET A 308 -17.99 -3.74 -3.39
C MET A 308 -18.93 -3.42 -2.23
N ASN A 309 -18.42 -3.47 -1.00
CA ASN A 309 -19.17 -3.17 0.21
C ASN A 309 -19.44 -1.66 0.43
N ARG A 310 -18.98 -0.76 -0.44
CA ARG A 310 -19.36 0.67 -0.37
C ARG A 310 -20.85 0.89 -0.69
N PHE A 311 -21.44 0.02 -1.50
CA PHE A 311 -22.86 0.06 -1.91
C PHE A 311 -23.67 -0.83 -0.96
N ARG A 312 -23.82 -0.38 0.30
CA ARG A 312 -24.36 -1.21 1.39
C ARG A 312 -25.81 -1.67 1.16
N GLU A 313 -26.64 -0.81 0.58
CA GLU A 313 -28.08 -1.07 0.36
C GLU A 313 -28.41 -1.60 -1.03
N ASP A 314 -27.47 -1.51 -1.97
CA ASP A 314 -27.63 -2.04 -3.33
C ASP A 314 -26.64 -3.18 -3.58
N THR A 315 -27.14 -4.40 -3.40
CA THR A 315 -26.43 -5.64 -3.74
C THR A 315 -26.48 -5.93 -5.24
N THR A 316 -27.33 -5.21 -6.00
CA THR A 316 -27.50 -5.35 -7.44
C THR A 316 -26.66 -4.38 -8.26
N THR A 317 -25.83 -3.56 -7.60
CA THR A 317 -24.90 -2.64 -8.26
C THR A 317 -24.06 -3.36 -9.30
N LEU A 318 -24.25 -2.97 -10.56
CA LEU A 318 -23.45 -3.47 -11.67
C LEU A 318 -21.98 -3.14 -11.41
N SER A 319 -21.17 -4.18 -11.30
CA SER A 319 -19.77 -4.06 -10.91
C SER A 319 -18.86 -4.72 -11.93
N TYR A 320 -17.82 -4.02 -12.33
CA TYR A 320 -16.82 -4.47 -13.29
C TYR A 320 -15.43 -4.46 -12.67
N ILE A 321 -14.59 -5.44 -13.03
CA ILE A 321 -13.16 -5.44 -12.74
C ILE A 321 -12.36 -5.48 -14.03
N LEU A 322 -11.47 -4.52 -14.20
CA LEU A 322 -10.58 -4.42 -15.34
C LEU A 322 -9.36 -5.33 -15.11
N THR A 323 -9.09 -6.26 -16.03
CA THR A 323 -7.92 -7.15 -15.96
C THR A 323 -7.35 -7.46 -17.34
N ASN A 324 -6.07 -7.81 -17.41
CA ASN A 324 -5.45 -8.38 -18.61
C ASN A 324 -5.11 -9.88 -18.43
N ALA A 325 -5.50 -10.48 -17.30
CA ALA A 325 -5.31 -11.89 -17.01
C ALA A 325 -6.36 -12.76 -17.72
N ILE A 326 -6.01 -14.02 -17.98
CA ILE A 326 -6.89 -15.01 -18.62
C ILE A 326 -7.36 -16.03 -17.56
N ILE A 327 -8.64 -16.43 -17.58
CA ILE A 327 -9.14 -17.51 -16.71
C ILE A 327 -8.57 -18.85 -17.19
N GLN A 328 -7.70 -19.47 -16.38
CA GLN A 328 -7.30 -20.87 -16.53
C GLN A 328 -8.12 -21.75 -15.58
N LYS A 329 -8.77 -22.80 -16.10
CA LYS A 329 -9.63 -23.71 -15.30
C LYS A 329 -8.77 -24.71 -14.51
N GLU A 330 -9.31 -25.21 -13.40
CA GLU A 330 -8.70 -26.28 -12.60
C GLU A 330 -8.45 -27.52 -13.49
N GLY A 331 -7.17 -27.87 -13.72
CA GLY A 331 -6.76 -28.98 -14.58
C GLY A 331 -5.57 -28.64 -15.49
N ASP A 332 -5.37 -27.37 -15.83
CA ASP A 332 -4.15 -26.92 -16.49
C ASP A 332 -3.02 -26.82 -15.45
N LYS A 333 -1.84 -27.37 -15.78
CA LYS A 333 -0.72 -27.61 -14.84
C LYS A 333 -0.52 -26.47 -13.82
N GLY A 334 -0.60 -26.80 -12.53
CA GLY A 334 -0.13 -25.92 -11.44
C GLY A 334 -1.18 -25.27 -10.54
N ILE A 335 -2.43 -25.73 -10.55
CA ILE A 335 -3.46 -25.24 -9.63
C ILE A 335 -3.55 -26.17 -8.42
N TYR A 336 -2.95 -25.76 -7.30
CA TYR A 336 -3.11 -26.45 -6.02
C TYR A 336 -4.47 -26.07 -5.39
N ASN A 337 -5.19 -27.09 -4.90
CA ASN A 337 -6.45 -26.98 -4.18
C ASN A 337 -6.24 -26.21 -2.85
N PHE A 338 -7.18 -25.35 -2.44
CA PHE A 338 -6.99 -24.42 -1.31
C PHE A 338 -6.60 -25.10 0.03
N PRO A 339 -7.19 -26.26 0.42
CA PRO A 339 -6.74 -27.00 1.59
C PRO A 339 -5.32 -27.56 1.42
N SER A 340 -4.95 -28.00 0.21
CA SER A 340 -3.63 -28.57 -0.04
C SER A 340 -2.55 -27.52 -0.20
N ILE A 341 -2.84 -26.27 -0.61
CA ILE A 341 -1.91 -25.14 -0.49
C ILE A 341 -1.70 -24.80 0.98
N PHE A 342 -2.78 -24.71 1.76
CA PHE A 342 -2.69 -24.38 3.18
C PHE A 342 -1.87 -25.44 3.93
N ASP A 343 -2.11 -26.72 3.66
CA ASP A 343 -1.36 -27.82 4.24
C ASP A 343 0.07 -27.96 3.67
N TYR A 344 0.29 -27.67 2.38
CA TYR A 344 1.63 -27.65 1.76
C TYR A 344 2.47 -26.49 2.29
N LEU A 345 1.90 -25.30 2.49
CA LEU A 345 2.57 -24.17 3.14
C LEU A 345 2.84 -24.50 4.62
N LYS A 346 1.89 -25.15 5.30
CA LYS A 346 2.04 -25.63 6.67
C LYS A 346 3.08 -26.76 6.81
N THR A 347 3.34 -27.55 5.78
CA THR A 347 4.37 -28.63 5.82
C THR A 347 5.73 -28.15 5.30
N GLY A 348 5.79 -27.48 4.16
CA GLY A 348 7.03 -27.00 3.53
C GLY A 348 7.77 -25.90 4.28
N ILE A 349 7.05 -25.05 5.02
CA ILE A 349 7.68 -24.00 5.84
C ILE A 349 8.29 -24.59 7.11
N THR A 350 7.85 -25.75 7.59
CA THR A 350 7.96 -26.03 9.03
C THR A 350 9.23 -26.68 9.52
N GLN A 351 10.03 -27.44 8.77
CA GLN A 351 11.08 -28.18 9.47
C GLN A 351 12.28 -27.30 9.90
N LYS A 352 12.88 -26.56 8.94
CA LYS A 352 13.95 -25.58 9.26
C LYS A 352 13.42 -24.32 9.94
N THR A 353 12.23 -23.86 9.55
CA THR A 353 11.65 -22.64 10.13
C THR A 353 11.05 -22.91 11.51
N ARG A 354 10.48 -24.09 11.85
CA ARG A 354 10.09 -24.39 13.25
C ARG A 354 11.30 -24.47 14.16
N GLN A 355 12.39 -25.12 13.75
CA GLN A 355 13.62 -25.12 14.55
C GLN A 355 14.13 -23.70 14.80
N ARG A 356 14.15 -22.86 13.75
CA ARG A 356 14.53 -21.45 13.88
C ARG A 356 13.55 -20.65 14.76
N ILE A 357 12.23 -20.86 14.60
CA ILE A 357 11.16 -20.20 15.37
C ILE A 357 11.14 -20.66 16.83
N GLU A 358 11.44 -21.92 17.14
CA GLU A 358 11.59 -22.42 18.51
C GLU A 358 12.83 -21.85 19.19
N GLU A 359 13.95 -21.74 18.46
CA GLU A 359 15.16 -21.03 18.92
C GLU A 359 14.87 -19.55 19.17
N LEU A 360 14.14 -18.88 18.28
CA LEU A 360 13.80 -17.45 18.40
C LEU A 360 12.73 -17.17 19.44
N ASN A 361 11.75 -18.05 19.63
CA ASN A 361 10.74 -17.92 20.68
C ASN A 361 11.35 -18.06 22.09
N LYS A 362 12.47 -18.76 22.23
CA LYS A 362 13.29 -18.76 23.46
C LYS A 362 13.96 -17.41 23.71
N VAL A 363 14.33 -16.67 22.66
CA VAL A 363 14.99 -15.36 22.77
C VAL A 363 13.98 -14.20 22.89
N ALA A 364 12.92 -14.18 22.06
CA ALA A 364 11.89 -13.14 22.03
C ALA A 364 11.07 -13.02 23.34
N LYS A 365 10.94 -14.13 24.11
CA LYS A 365 10.33 -14.11 25.45
C LYS A 365 11.11 -13.24 26.44
N ASN A 366 12.43 -13.14 26.27
CA ASN A 366 13.30 -12.29 27.07
C ASN A 366 13.26 -10.84 26.57
N THR A 367 13.22 -10.61 25.24
CA THR A 367 13.24 -9.27 24.62
C THR A 367 11.99 -8.43 24.92
N ARG A 368 10.78 -9.03 24.96
CA ARG A 368 9.52 -8.31 25.26
C ARG A 368 9.33 -8.03 26.75
N THR A 369 9.77 -8.94 27.62
CA THR A 369 9.79 -8.72 29.08
C THR A 369 10.77 -7.60 29.43
N LEU A 370 11.90 -7.50 28.72
CA LEU A 370 12.85 -6.41 28.82
C LEU A 370 12.26 -5.08 28.34
N LYS A 371 11.54 -5.04 27.19
CA LYS A 371 10.81 -3.83 26.73
C LYS A 371 9.72 -3.39 27.72
N ARG A 372 9.01 -4.34 28.35
CA ARG A 372 8.02 -4.09 29.41
C ARG A 372 8.67 -3.48 30.68
N GLN A 373 9.88 -3.92 31.05
CA GLN A 373 10.66 -3.35 32.15
C GLN A 373 11.31 -2.00 31.79
N LEU A 374 11.79 -1.83 30.55
CA LEU A 374 12.36 -0.58 30.05
C LEU A 374 11.33 0.54 29.94
N LYS A 375 10.06 0.24 29.61
CA LYS A 375 8.96 1.23 29.59
C LYS A 375 8.60 1.73 31.01
N LEU A 376 8.93 0.98 32.06
CA LEU A 376 8.80 1.39 33.48
C LEU A 376 10.03 2.16 34.00
N LEU A 377 11.18 2.08 33.32
CA LEU A 377 12.47 2.68 33.72
C LEU A 377 12.86 3.91 32.87
N ALA A 378 12.05 4.29 31.88
CA ALA A 378 12.37 5.34 30.91
C ALA A 378 12.20 6.76 31.45
N ASN A 379 13.07 7.17 32.38
CA ASN A 379 13.40 8.58 32.59
C ASN A 379 14.92 8.87 32.54
N GLU A 380 15.81 7.91 32.28
CA GLU A 380 17.27 8.20 32.36
C GLU A 380 18.23 7.58 31.32
N CYS A 381 17.85 6.71 30.35
CA CYS A 381 18.87 6.14 29.44
C CYS A 381 18.36 5.84 28.01
N ASP A 382 18.62 6.78 27.10
CA ASP A 382 18.18 6.81 25.70
C ASP A 382 19.20 6.20 24.70
N GLN A 383 19.96 5.16 25.07
CA GLN A 383 21.10 4.70 24.24
C GLN A 383 21.26 3.18 24.05
N TYR A 384 20.19 2.37 24.03
CA TYR A 384 20.34 0.91 23.81
C TYR A 384 19.47 0.28 22.69
N ILE A 385 18.70 1.07 21.93
CA ILE A 385 17.77 0.56 20.89
C ILE A 385 18.45 0.49 19.50
N SER A 386 19.63 -0.12 19.37
CA SER A 386 20.23 -0.32 18.03
C SER A 386 20.67 -1.75 17.70
N ILE A 387 20.54 -2.71 18.60
CA ILE A 387 21.07 -4.06 18.34
C ILE A 387 20.05 -5.12 18.76
N THR A 388 19.15 -5.49 17.84
CA THR A 388 18.75 -6.88 17.51
C THR A 388 17.55 -6.88 16.56
N ARG A 389 17.82 -7.06 15.25
CA ARG A 389 16.81 -7.40 14.23
C ARG A 389 16.37 -8.86 14.43
N GLU A 390 15.42 -9.10 15.32
CA GLU A 390 14.74 -10.41 15.44
C GLU A 390 13.58 -10.54 14.44
N ILE A 391 13.30 -11.78 14.05
CA ILE A 391 12.51 -12.16 12.88
C ILE A 391 11.07 -11.62 12.90
N ASN A 392 10.75 -10.86 11.85
CA ASN A 392 9.47 -10.21 11.66
C ASN A 392 8.44 -11.20 11.08
N HIS A 393 7.75 -11.94 11.96
CA HIS A 393 6.66 -12.84 11.61
C HIS A 393 5.55 -12.14 10.80
N GLN A 394 5.32 -10.84 11.02
CA GLN A 394 4.40 -10.04 10.21
C GLN A 394 4.94 -9.72 8.83
N SER A 395 6.26 -9.52 8.65
CA SER A 395 6.88 -9.41 7.32
C SER A 395 6.80 -10.73 6.56
N ILE A 396 6.85 -11.87 7.25
CA ILE A 396 6.63 -13.20 6.64
C ILE A 396 5.15 -13.36 6.27
N ALA A 397 4.21 -13.07 7.17
CA ALA A 397 2.77 -13.10 6.88
C ALA A 397 2.40 -12.13 5.75
N PHE A 398 3.00 -10.93 5.73
CA PHE A 398 2.87 -9.93 4.67
C PHE A 398 3.49 -10.42 3.35
N LYS A 399 4.68 -11.03 3.36
CA LYS A 399 5.28 -11.62 2.15
C LYS A 399 4.47 -12.81 1.63
N VAL A 400 3.93 -13.65 2.51
CA VAL A 400 3.03 -14.76 2.15
C VAL A 400 1.71 -14.23 1.60
N PHE A 401 1.14 -13.19 2.21
CA PHE A 401 -0.04 -12.47 1.70
C PHE A 401 0.23 -11.83 0.33
N GLN A 402 1.40 -11.20 0.14
CA GLN A 402 1.84 -10.67 -1.15
C GLN A 402 2.06 -11.77 -2.20
N LEU A 403 2.65 -12.91 -1.84
CA LEU A 403 2.83 -14.07 -2.71
C LEU A 403 1.49 -14.69 -3.12
N ILE A 404 0.55 -14.82 -2.18
CA ILE A 404 -0.82 -15.27 -2.45
C ILE A 404 -1.52 -14.27 -3.39
N ASN A 405 -1.41 -12.96 -3.15
CA ASN A 405 -1.97 -11.93 -4.02
C ASN A 405 -1.32 -11.93 -5.42
N HIS A 406 0.00 -12.17 -5.53
CA HIS A 406 0.70 -12.27 -6.82
C HIS A 406 0.19 -13.46 -7.64
N VAL A 407 -0.07 -14.59 -6.98
CA VAL A 407 -0.65 -15.80 -7.60
C VAL A 407 -2.14 -15.62 -7.91
N MET A 408 -2.86 -14.80 -7.15
CA MET A 408 -4.29 -14.50 -7.39
C MET A 408 -4.52 -13.53 -8.55
N HIS A 409 -3.67 -12.50 -8.71
CA HIS A 409 -3.73 -11.57 -9.85
C HIS A 409 -3.46 -12.28 -11.18
N GLU A 410 -2.56 -13.27 -11.18
CA GLU A 410 -2.27 -14.09 -12.37
C GLU A 410 -3.31 -15.20 -12.63
N GLN A 411 -4.18 -15.51 -11.67
CA GLN A 411 -5.13 -16.62 -11.76
C GLN A 411 -6.55 -16.23 -11.30
N LEU A 412 -7.33 -15.66 -12.23
CA LEU A 412 -8.74 -15.27 -12.05
C LEU A 412 -9.63 -16.39 -11.46
N TYR A 413 -9.32 -17.66 -11.72
CA TYR A 413 -10.01 -18.82 -11.11
C TYR A 413 -9.88 -18.86 -9.57
N LYS A 414 -8.67 -18.59 -9.04
CA LYS A 414 -8.42 -18.53 -7.59
C LYS A 414 -9.13 -17.34 -6.96
N MET A 415 -9.15 -16.19 -7.66
CA MET A 415 -9.92 -15.02 -7.24
C MET A 415 -11.42 -15.33 -7.15
N SER A 416 -11.98 -16.03 -8.15
CA SER A 416 -13.37 -16.51 -8.13
C SER A 416 -13.70 -17.32 -6.87
N ASN A 417 -12.82 -18.25 -6.48
CA ASN A 417 -13.09 -19.13 -5.33
C ASN A 417 -13.08 -18.36 -4.00
N ILE A 418 -12.22 -17.35 -3.86
CA ILE A 418 -12.18 -16.50 -2.67
C ILE A 418 -13.38 -15.55 -2.64
N LEU A 419 -13.74 -14.94 -3.77
CA LEU A 419 -14.90 -14.06 -3.86
C LEU A 419 -16.22 -14.80 -3.56
N LYS A 420 -16.35 -16.07 -3.95
CA LYS A 420 -17.49 -16.93 -3.59
C LYS A 420 -17.70 -17.04 -2.08
N TYR A 421 -16.62 -17.07 -1.28
CA TYR A 421 -16.72 -17.10 0.18
C TYR A 421 -17.42 -15.83 0.73
N TYR A 422 -17.28 -14.71 0.03
CA TYR A 422 -17.93 -13.44 0.33
C TYR A 422 -19.22 -13.22 -0.47
N ASN A 423 -19.81 -14.27 -1.05
CA ASN A 423 -21.01 -14.23 -1.89
C ASN A 423 -20.90 -13.28 -3.11
N ILE A 424 -19.68 -13.13 -3.63
CA ILE A 424 -19.40 -12.39 -4.86
C ILE A 424 -19.19 -13.39 -6.01
N GLY A 425 -20.09 -13.39 -6.98
CA GLY A 425 -19.93 -14.16 -8.21
C GLY A 425 -18.99 -13.44 -9.17
N LEU A 426 -17.98 -14.14 -9.70
CA LEU A 426 -17.06 -13.60 -10.71
C LEU A 426 -17.39 -14.22 -12.07
N TYR A 427 -17.73 -13.39 -13.06
CA TYR A 427 -18.16 -13.83 -14.40
C TYR A 427 -17.25 -13.25 -15.47
N ASP A 428 -16.84 -14.07 -16.43
CA ASP A 428 -16.18 -13.63 -17.67
C ASP A 428 -17.19 -13.80 -18.81
N ASP A 429 -17.79 -12.68 -19.19
CA ASP A 429 -18.75 -12.61 -20.29
C ASP A 429 -18.05 -12.51 -21.66
N GLY A 430 -16.71 -12.58 -21.71
CA GLY A 430 -15.90 -12.41 -22.92
C GLY A 430 -15.80 -10.97 -23.41
N TYR A 431 -16.16 -9.98 -22.59
CA TYR A 431 -16.15 -8.56 -22.95
C TYR A 431 -14.72 -7.98 -22.93
N GLU A 432 -14.31 -7.39 -24.05
CA GLU A 432 -13.00 -6.77 -24.28
C GLU A 432 -13.17 -5.29 -24.69
N THR A 433 -12.53 -4.37 -23.96
CA THR A 433 -12.51 -2.95 -24.30
C THR A 433 -11.41 -2.67 -25.32
N ASN A 434 -11.78 -2.09 -26.45
CA ASN A 434 -10.86 -1.74 -27.54
C ASN A 434 -10.51 -0.24 -27.57
N PHE A 435 -11.12 0.56 -26.68
CA PHE A 435 -10.83 1.98 -26.60
C PHE A 435 -9.40 2.20 -26.07
N LYS A 436 -8.59 2.92 -26.84
CA LYS A 436 -7.24 3.34 -26.42
C LYS A 436 -7.34 4.79 -26.00
N THR A 437 -7.00 5.11 -24.74
CA THR A 437 -6.59 6.50 -24.50
C THR A 437 -5.41 6.73 -25.43
N GLY A 438 -5.53 7.72 -26.32
CA GLY A 438 -4.60 7.87 -27.44
C GLY A 438 -3.18 7.66 -26.95
N LYS A 439 -2.43 6.76 -27.59
CA LYS A 439 -0.98 6.77 -27.42
C LYS A 439 -0.58 8.19 -27.79
N GLU A 440 -0.18 8.98 -26.82
CA GLU A 440 0.74 10.06 -27.13
C GLU A 440 1.86 9.36 -27.90
N LYS A 441 1.95 9.64 -29.20
CA LYS A 441 3.28 9.98 -29.72
C LYS A 441 3.79 10.95 -28.66
N ARG A 442 4.76 10.53 -27.85
CA ARG A 442 5.49 11.43 -26.95
C ARG A 442 5.78 12.66 -27.80
N ASN A 443 4.99 13.72 -27.62
CA ASN A 443 5.21 14.92 -28.40
C ASN A 443 6.56 15.37 -27.89
N LYS A 444 7.54 15.57 -28.79
CA LYS A 444 8.88 16.06 -28.40
C LYS A 444 8.79 17.21 -27.39
N LYS A 445 7.77 18.05 -27.56
CA LYS A 445 7.38 19.15 -26.67
C LYS A 445 7.13 18.75 -25.19
N ASN A 446 6.48 17.62 -24.89
CA ASN A 446 6.22 17.17 -23.51
C ASN A 446 7.46 16.55 -22.86
N GLU A 447 8.31 15.85 -23.62
CA GLU A 447 9.61 15.37 -23.12
C GLU A 447 10.59 16.53 -22.88
N GLU A 448 10.56 17.55 -23.73
CA GLU A 448 11.33 18.78 -23.58
C GLU A 448 10.89 19.56 -22.34
N ILE A 449 9.57 19.75 -22.12
CA ILE A 449 9.04 20.42 -20.92
C ILE A 449 9.43 19.68 -19.64
N MET A 450 9.28 18.34 -19.60
CA MET A 450 9.66 17.53 -18.43
C MET A 450 11.18 17.56 -18.17
N LYS A 451 12.00 17.61 -19.23
CA LYS A 451 13.45 17.76 -19.10
C LYS A 451 13.82 19.14 -18.57
N GLU A 452 13.16 20.20 -19.03
CA GLU A 452 13.37 21.56 -18.52
C GLU A 452 12.97 21.71 -17.04
N GLU A 453 11.86 21.12 -16.61
CA GLU A 453 11.45 21.10 -15.20
C GLU A 453 12.47 20.37 -14.32
N ILE A 454 12.94 19.20 -14.76
CA ILE A 454 13.98 18.44 -14.05
C ILE A 454 15.28 19.26 -13.94
N LEU A 455 15.70 19.94 -15.01
CA LEU A 455 16.91 20.77 -14.99
C LEU A 455 16.78 21.95 -14.02
N LYS A 456 15.61 22.58 -13.93
CA LYS A 456 15.35 23.65 -12.95
C LYS A 456 15.42 23.15 -11.51
N GLU A 457 14.84 21.97 -11.24
CA GLU A 457 14.87 21.36 -9.91
C GLU A 457 16.28 20.89 -9.50
N ILE A 458 17.07 20.35 -10.44
CA ILE A 458 18.48 20.04 -10.21
C ILE A 458 19.25 21.31 -9.84
N ASP A 459 19.06 22.39 -10.59
CA ASP A 459 19.74 23.66 -10.32
C ASP A 459 19.35 24.24 -8.96
N LEU A 460 18.07 24.16 -8.57
CA LEU A 460 17.58 24.51 -7.24
C LEU A 460 18.21 23.66 -6.13
N PHE A 461 18.30 22.34 -6.33
CA PHE A 461 18.91 21.41 -5.39
C PHE A 461 20.37 21.77 -5.11
N TYR A 462 21.19 21.96 -6.16
CA TYR A 462 22.60 22.30 -5.99
C TYR A 462 22.80 23.73 -5.45
N LYS A 463 21.96 24.70 -5.84
CA LYS A 463 21.98 26.06 -5.26
C LYS A 463 21.67 26.08 -3.76
N SER A 464 20.78 25.20 -3.29
CA SER A 464 20.46 25.08 -1.86
C SER A 464 21.62 24.53 -1.02
N ARG A 465 22.58 23.86 -1.67
CA ARG A 465 23.78 23.27 -1.05
C ARG A 465 25.03 24.14 -1.22
N GLU A 466 24.93 25.26 -1.95
CA GLU A 466 26.00 26.25 -1.95
C GLU A 466 26.22 26.79 -0.54
N THR A 467 27.48 26.80 -0.11
CA THR A 467 27.89 27.41 1.15
C THR A 467 28.63 28.72 0.84
N GLU A 468 28.35 29.75 1.63
CA GLU A 468 29.14 30.98 1.63
C GLU A 468 30.22 30.86 2.71
N SER A 469 31.47 31.11 2.30
CA SER A 469 32.59 31.23 3.22
C SER A 469 32.52 32.57 3.95
N THR A 470 32.35 32.54 5.27
CA THR A 470 32.39 33.72 6.12
C THR A 470 33.56 33.59 7.10
N MET A 471 34.39 34.61 7.22
CA MET A 471 35.43 34.62 8.25
C MET A 471 34.84 35.05 9.59
N PHE A 472 35.01 34.21 10.61
CA PHE A 472 34.69 34.55 11.98
C PHE A 472 35.92 34.26 12.85
N MET A 473 36.41 35.26 13.58
CA MET A 473 37.58 35.13 14.49
C MET A 473 38.82 34.51 13.80
N GLY A 474 39.11 34.88 12.55
CA GLY A 474 40.28 34.40 11.80
C GLY A 474 40.20 32.94 11.32
N LYS A 475 39.05 32.27 11.49
CA LYS A 475 38.76 30.96 10.90
C LYS A 475 37.68 31.10 9.84
N GLU A 476 37.86 30.37 8.74
CA GLU A 476 36.88 30.29 7.66
C GLU A 476 35.76 29.33 8.06
N PHE A 477 34.52 29.79 7.99
CA PHE A 477 33.32 29.00 8.23
C PHE A 477 32.48 28.94 6.96
N HIS A 478 32.08 27.74 6.55
CA HIS A 478 31.15 27.54 5.44
C HIS A 478 29.72 27.50 5.98
N LEU A 479 28.94 28.54 5.73
CA LEU A 479 27.53 28.63 6.13
C LEU A 479 26.63 28.34 4.92
N PRO A 480 25.52 27.58 5.08
CA PRO A 480 24.55 27.39 4.01
C PRO A 480 23.94 28.73 3.57
N LYS A 481 23.80 28.94 2.26
CA LYS A 481 23.16 30.14 1.70
C LYS A 481 21.68 30.19 2.13
N LEU A 482 21.34 31.06 3.08
CA LEU A 482 19.97 31.22 3.59
C LEU A 482 19.07 31.87 2.51
N GLY A 483 18.07 31.15 2.00
CA GLY A 483 17.05 31.75 1.12
C GLY A 483 16.31 30.82 0.16
N VAL A 484 16.74 29.57 -0.04
CA VAL A 484 16.06 28.65 -0.97
C VAL A 484 15.16 27.69 -0.20
N LYS A 485 13.84 27.94 -0.21
CA LYS A 485 12.84 26.96 0.28
C LYS A 485 12.60 25.94 -0.83
N ILE A 486 12.97 24.68 -0.59
CA ILE A 486 12.62 23.56 -1.47
C ILE A 486 11.33 22.94 -0.94
N GLU A 487 10.27 22.94 -1.76
CA GLU A 487 9.09 22.12 -1.52
C GLU A 487 9.41 20.67 -1.94
N LYS A 488 9.39 19.73 -0.99
CA LYS A 488 9.67 18.32 -1.30
C LYS A 488 8.57 17.76 -2.21
N ASN A 489 8.94 17.46 -3.45
CA ASN A 489 8.11 16.83 -4.46
C ASN A 489 8.80 15.56 -5.03
N ASP A 490 8.12 14.81 -5.89
CA ASP A 490 8.63 13.55 -6.45
C ASP A 490 9.92 13.72 -7.29
N ILE A 491 10.16 14.90 -7.87
CA ILE A 491 11.37 15.19 -8.65
C ILE A 491 12.54 15.46 -7.70
N GLN A 492 12.33 16.28 -6.67
CA GLN A 492 13.30 16.56 -5.62
C GLN A 492 13.72 15.28 -4.87
N ASN A 493 12.77 14.41 -4.52
CA ASN A 493 13.10 13.13 -3.88
C ASN A 493 13.99 12.26 -4.80
N LYS A 494 13.71 12.22 -6.11
CA LYS A 494 14.57 11.48 -7.05
C LYS A 494 15.96 12.09 -7.19
N ILE A 495 16.08 13.41 -7.16
CA ILE A 495 17.37 14.12 -7.18
C ILE A 495 18.15 13.78 -5.92
N GLU A 496 17.51 13.87 -4.75
CA GLU A 496 18.08 13.56 -3.43
C GLU A 496 18.54 12.09 -3.35
N ASP A 497 17.65 11.13 -3.65
CA ASP A 497 17.96 9.69 -3.65
C ASP A 497 19.13 9.35 -4.57
N THR A 498 19.12 9.90 -5.78
CA THR A 498 20.16 9.65 -6.78
C THR A 498 21.49 10.28 -6.37
N TYR A 499 21.45 11.48 -5.78
CA TYR A 499 22.63 12.17 -5.27
C TYR A 499 23.25 11.36 -4.13
N ASP A 500 22.46 10.97 -3.14
CA ASP A 500 22.94 10.24 -1.97
C ASP A 500 23.54 8.89 -2.38
N GLU A 501 22.87 8.18 -3.29
CA GLU A 501 23.33 6.88 -3.77
C GLU A 501 24.68 6.96 -4.52
N LEU A 502 24.91 8.00 -5.32
CA LEU A 502 26.17 8.20 -6.05
C LEU A 502 27.26 8.85 -5.17
N SER A 503 26.88 9.74 -4.25
CA SER A 503 27.80 10.37 -3.29
C SER A 503 28.36 9.34 -2.31
N CYS A 504 27.55 8.39 -1.86
CA CYS A 504 28.01 7.24 -1.06
C CYS A 504 29.03 6.34 -1.78
N LEU A 505 29.08 6.38 -3.13
CA LEU A 505 30.11 5.68 -3.92
C LEU A 505 31.39 6.50 -4.09
N GLY A 506 31.46 7.71 -3.52
CA GLY A 506 32.62 8.60 -3.59
C GLY A 506 32.68 9.48 -4.85
N MET A 507 31.60 9.56 -5.62
CA MET A 507 31.53 10.43 -6.81
C MET A 507 31.50 11.91 -6.41
N GLN A 508 32.12 12.77 -7.22
CA GLN A 508 32.14 14.21 -6.95
C GLN A 508 30.81 14.86 -7.36
N ASP A 509 30.39 15.90 -6.64
CA ASP A 509 29.13 16.62 -6.89
C ASP A 509 28.91 17.02 -8.34
N LYS A 510 29.99 17.45 -9.01
CA LYS A 510 29.96 17.83 -10.43
C LYS A 510 29.61 16.65 -11.35
N GLU A 511 30.19 15.48 -11.10
CA GLU A 511 29.95 14.27 -11.89
C GLU A 511 28.53 13.73 -11.66
N ILE A 512 28.06 13.80 -10.42
CA ILE A 512 26.69 13.43 -10.05
C ILE A 512 25.70 14.35 -10.75
N ARG A 513 25.96 15.67 -10.74
CA ARG A 513 25.13 16.68 -11.41
C ARG A 513 25.04 16.41 -12.91
N GLU A 514 26.17 16.17 -13.57
CA GLU A 514 26.21 15.87 -15.00
C GLU A 514 25.38 14.62 -15.35
N LEU A 515 25.47 13.56 -14.54
CA LEU A 515 24.65 12.36 -14.74
C LEU A 515 23.16 12.62 -14.55
N GLN A 516 22.79 13.40 -13.54
CA GLN A 516 21.39 13.77 -13.29
C GLN A 516 20.82 14.61 -14.44
N GLU A 517 21.54 15.65 -14.89
CA GLU A 517 21.11 16.51 -16.00
C GLU A 517 20.95 15.72 -17.31
N GLN A 518 21.83 14.74 -17.54
CA GLN A 518 21.81 13.93 -18.77
C GLN A 518 20.77 12.81 -18.74
N HIS A 519 20.42 12.25 -17.58
CA HIS A 519 19.71 10.96 -17.54
C HIS A 519 18.55 10.86 -16.55
N LEU A 520 18.36 11.80 -15.62
CA LEU A 520 17.32 11.69 -14.59
C LEU A 520 15.89 11.65 -15.17
N HIS A 521 15.68 12.25 -16.34
CA HIS A 521 14.42 12.20 -17.10
C HIS A 521 14.09 10.81 -17.67
N ASP A 522 15.08 9.91 -17.81
CA ASP A 522 14.91 8.51 -18.16
C ASP A 522 15.29 7.62 -16.97
N THR A 523 14.31 7.34 -16.11
CA THR A 523 14.50 6.53 -14.89
C THR A 523 15.09 5.15 -15.19
N LYS A 524 14.77 4.54 -16.33
CA LYS A 524 15.31 3.23 -16.69
C LYS A 524 16.80 3.34 -17.01
N ARG A 525 17.19 4.37 -17.76
CA ARG A 525 18.60 4.65 -18.08
C ARG A 525 19.39 5.04 -16.83
N MET A 526 18.82 5.88 -15.97
CA MET A 526 19.48 6.31 -14.73
C MET A 526 19.75 5.13 -13.79
N ASN A 527 18.76 4.24 -13.59
CA ASN A 527 18.95 3.03 -12.77
C ASN A 527 20.05 2.11 -13.33
N GLN A 528 20.19 2.03 -14.66
CA GLN A 528 21.26 1.25 -15.28
C GLN A 528 22.63 1.88 -15.07
N ILE A 529 22.72 3.21 -15.12
CA ILE A 529 23.96 3.96 -14.86
C ILE A 529 24.38 3.78 -13.41
N ILE A 530 23.47 3.98 -12.45
CA ILE A 530 23.70 3.75 -11.01
C ILE A 530 24.19 2.32 -10.80
N LYS A 531 23.54 1.32 -11.41
CA LYS A 531 23.97 -0.08 -11.32
C LYS A 531 25.38 -0.29 -11.87
N SER A 532 25.76 0.37 -12.97
CA SER A 532 27.14 0.31 -13.46
C SER A 532 28.11 0.99 -12.49
N GLN A 533 27.78 2.16 -11.95
CA GLN A 533 28.66 2.88 -11.03
C GLN A 533 28.88 2.10 -9.74
N LYS A 534 27.86 1.41 -9.22
CA LYS A 534 28.02 0.47 -8.10
C LYS A 534 29.03 -0.62 -8.42
N ILE A 535 28.98 -1.21 -9.61
CA ILE A 535 29.96 -2.24 -10.01
C ILE A 535 31.37 -1.63 -10.14
N LYS A 536 31.48 -0.40 -10.66
CA LYS A 536 32.77 0.28 -10.88
C LYS A 536 33.42 0.75 -9.59
N LEU A 537 32.64 1.30 -8.65
CA LEU A 537 33.13 2.12 -7.54
C LEU A 537 32.84 1.54 -6.14
N SER A 538 31.89 0.60 -6.01
CA SER A 538 31.49 0.10 -4.68
C SER A 538 32.63 -0.62 -3.95
N THR A 539 32.64 -0.46 -2.63
CA THR A 539 33.50 -1.18 -1.68
C THR A 539 32.89 -2.51 -1.19
N ASP A 540 31.70 -2.89 -1.68
CA ASP A 540 31.06 -4.15 -1.32
C ASP A 540 31.90 -5.37 -1.79
N PRO A 541 32.24 -6.33 -0.91
CA PRO A 541 33.08 -7.48 -1.27
C PRO A 541 32.54 -8.34 -2.43
N THR A 542 31.23 -8.44 -2.57
CA THR A 542 30.56 -9.20 -3.64
C THR A 542 30.71 -8.49 -4.98
N LEU A 543 30.51 -7.17 -5.00
CA LEU A 543 30.67 -6.35 -6.20
C LEU A 543 32.14 -6.21 -6.60
N ILE A 544 33.07 -6.13 -5.65
CA ILE A 544 34.52 -6.19 -5.92
C ILE A 544 34.87 -7.51 -6.61
N THR A 545 34.39 -8.64 -6.06
CA THR A 545 34.64 -9.96 -6.64
C THR A 545 34.07 -10.07 -8.05
N TYR A 546 32.83 -9.58 -8.25
CA TYR A 546 32.20 -9.55 -9.57
C TYR A 546 32.95 -8.65 -10.57
N ARG A 547 33.39 -7.46 -10.14
CA ARG A 547 34.20 -6.53 -10.95
C ARG A 547 35.50 -7.18 -11.40
N VAL A 548 36.23 -7.84 -10.50
CA VAL A 548 37.48 -8.53 -10.82
C VAL A 548 37.25 -9.67 -11.80
N LEU A 549 36.15 -10.41 -11.65
CA LEU A 549 35.79 -11.48 -12.59
C LEU A 549 35.40 -10.95 -13.97
N LEU A 550 34.67 -9.83 -14.02
CA LEU A 550 34.32 -9.17 -15.29
C LEU A 550 35.56 -8.72 -16.06
N LEU A 551 36.53 -8.09 -15.38
CA LEU A 551 37.78 -7.64 -15.99
C LEU A 551 38.69 -8.80 -16.44
N LYS A 552 38.53 -10.00 -15.86
CA LYS A 552 39.22 -11.22 -16.31
C LYS A 552 38.54 -11.90 -17.49
N GLU A 553 37.21 -11.85 -17.54
CA GLU A 553 36.41 -12.55 -18.55
C GLU A 553 36.31 -11.80 -19.88
N PHE A 554 36.45 -10.48 -19.85
CA PHE A 554 36.28 -9.61 -21.02
C PHE A 554 37.54 -8.78 -21.29
N GLN A 555 38.21 -9.03 -22.42
CA GLN A 555 39.47 -8.37 -22.77
C GLN A 555 39.30 -7.28 -23.85
N VAL A 556 40.15 -6.26 -23.79
CA VAL A 556 40.21 -5.21 -24.82
C VAL A 556 40.52 -5.83 -26.19
N GLY A 557 39.79 -5.41 -27.22
CA GLY A 557 39.87 -5.93 -28.59
C GLY A 557 38.91 -7.11 -28.88
N GLU A 558 38.26 -7.69 -27.87
CA GLU A 558 37.27 -8.76 -28.10
C GLU A 558 36.05 -8.24 -28.87
N LYS A 559 35.60 -9.03 -29.86
CA LYS A 559 34.40 -8.77 -30.67
C LYS A 559 33.32 -9.80 -30.35
N LEU A 560 32.31 -9.39 -29.60
CA LEU A 560 31.32 -10.30 -29.03
C LEU A 560 29.93 -10.07 -29.62
N LYS A 561 29.17 -11.17 -29.78
CA LYS A 561 27.73 -11.10 -30.06
C LYS A 561 26.96 -10.83 -28.77
N GLY A 562 25.75 -10.28 -28.88
CA GLY A 562 24.91 -10.02 -27.71
C GLY A 562 24.58 -11.29 -26.90
N GLU A 563 24.42 -12.43 -27.59
CA GLU A 563 24.14 -13.74 -26.96
C GLU A 563 25.33 -14.17 -26.10
N GLU A 564 26.54 -14.03 -26.64
CA GLU A 564 27.80 -14.36 -25.99
C GLU A 564 28.07 -13.47 -24.77
N ILE A 565 27.78 -12.16 -24.88
CA ILE A 565 27.83 -11.23 -23.75
C ILE A 565 26.87 -11.69 -22.64
N THR A 566 25.64 -12.04 -23.02
CA THR A 566 24.60 -12.44 -22.05
C THR A 566 25.00 -13.71 -21.31
N GLU A 567 25.47 -14.71 -22.05
CA GLU A 567 25.90 -15.99 -21.49
C GLU A 567 27.07 -15.82 -20.52
N ARG A 568 28.13 -15.14 -20.95
CA ARG A 568 29.32 -14.92 -20.11
C ARG A 568 29.01 -14.08 -18.87
N MET A 569 28.24 -13.00 -19.01
CA MET A 569 27.83 -12.19 -17.84
C MET A 569 26.99 -12.99 -16.85
N ASN A 570 26.03 -13.81 -17.32
CA ASN A 570 25.19 -14.62 -16.44
C ASN A 570 25.97 -15.76 -15.78
N LYS A 571 26.94 -16.35 -16.48
CA LYS A 571 27.85 -17.35 -15.89
C LYS A 571 28.63 -16.77 -14.70
N LEU A 572 29.12 -15.54 -14.83
CA LEU A 572 29.79 -14.84 -13.73
C LEU A 572 28.84 -14.49 -12.58
N LEU A 573 27.60 -14.09 -12.87
CA LEU A 573 26.59 -13.80 -11.84
C LEU A 573 26.25 -15.05 -11.02
N ILE A 574 25.98 -16.17 -11.67
CA ILE A 574 25.67 -17.46 -11.02
C ILE A 574 26.83 -17.89 -10.13
N LYS A 575 28.08 -17.74 -10.60
CA LYS A 575 29.28 -18.08 -9.82
C LYS A 575 29.43 -17.24 -8.54
N ASN A 576 28.83 -16.05 -8.48
CA ASN A 576 28.82 -15.15 -7.32
C ASN A 576 27.47 -15.17 -6.56
N GLY A 577 26.59 -16.15 -6.80
CA GLY A 577 25.31 -16.26 -6.11
C GLY A 577 24.29 -15.17 -6.45
N MET A 578 24.44 -14.51 -7.60
CA MET A 578 23.55 -13.44 -8.08
C MET A 578 22.55 -13.93 -9.12
N GLU A 579 21.41 -13.26 -9.22
CA GLU A 579 20.37 -13.55 -10.21
C GLU A 579 20.82 -13.27 -11.65
N GLN A 580 20.35 -14.11 -12.58
CA GLN A 580 20.61 -13.94 -14.01
C GLN A 580 19.91 -12.72 -14.59
N MET A 581 20.55 -12.09 -15.56
CA MET A 581 20.00 -10.96 -16.32
C MET A 581 19.38 -11.43 -17.64
N ARG A 582 18.24 -10.82 -18.00
CA ARG A 582 17.67 -10.95 -19.36
C ARG A 582 18.63 -10.34 -20.39
N HIS A 583 18.65 -10.93 -21.60
CA HIS A 583 19.54 -10.55 -22.71
C HIS A 583 19.74 -9.04 -22.90
N ASN A 584 18.65 -8.29 -23.09
CA ASN A 584 18.73 -6.85 -23.32
C ASN A 584 19.36 -6.06 -22.16
N ASN A 585 19.13 -6.50 -20.91
CA ASN A 585 19.70 -5.85 -19.73
C ASN A 585 21.20 -6.17 -19.61
N ALA A 586 21.61 -7.40 -19.90
CA ALA A 586 23.01 -7.80 -19.88
C ALA A 586 23.83 -6.99 -20.92
N VAL A 587 23.35 -6.93 -22.16
CA VAL A 587 24.02 -6.16 -23.24
C VAL A 587 24.05 -4.66 -22.93
N GLN A 588 22.98 -4.09 -22.38
CA GLN A 588 22.97 -2.66 -22.01
C GLN A 588 23.92 -2.35 -20.86
N LEU A 589 23.98 -3.20 -19.83
CA LEU A 589 24.91 -3.04 -18.71
C LEU A 589 26.36 -3.21 -19.18
N PHE A 590 26.64 -4.20 -20.04
CA PHE A 590 27.94 -4.39 -20.65
C PHE A 590 28.44 -3.13 -21.35
N LYS A 591 27.58 -2.46 -22.12
CA LYS A 591 27.91 -1.20 -22.81
C LYS A 591 28.12 0.01 -21.88
N LEU A 592 27.63 -0.05 -20.64
CA LEU A 592 27.87 0.98 -19.63
C LEU A 592 29.14 0.69 -18.83
N LEU A 593 29.45 -0.59 -18.65
CA LEU A 593 30.68 -1.04 -18.03
C LEU A 593 31.85 -0.77 -18.97
N PHE A 594 31.85 -1.31 -20.18
CA PHE A 594 32.96 -1.23 -21.13
C PHE A 594 32.75 -0.17 -22.21
N THR A 595 33.81 0.55 -22.56
CA THR A 595 33.82 1.42 -23.74
C THR A 595 33.80 0.52 -24.97
N THR A 596 32.76 0.61 -25.80
CA THR A 596 32.54 -0.35 -26.90
C THR A 596 32.25 0.32 -28.25
N LYS A 597 32.80 -0.24 -29.33
CA LYS A 597 32.46 0.10 -30.71
C LYS A 597 31.45 -0.91 -31.26
N THR A 598 30.33 -0.44 -31.77
CA THR A 598 29.31 -1.32 -32.38
C THR A 598 29.58 -1.47 -33.88
N HIS A 599 29.70 -2.72 -34.34
CA HIS A 599 29.82 -3.05 -35.75
C HIS A 599 28.51 -3.68 -36.25
N VAL A 600 27.94 -3.12 -37.32
CA VAL A 600 26.67 -3.59 -37.88
C VAL A 600 26.94 -4.18 -39.26
N ASN A 601 27.09 -5.52 -39.31
CA ASN A 601 27.12 -6.31 -40.55
C ASN A 601 25.85 -7.21 -40.60
N LYS A 602 25.92 -8.45 -41.11
CA LYS A 602 24.83 -9.44 -41.04
C LYS A 602 24.37 -9.76 -39.60
N HIS A 603 25.22 -9.53 -38.61
CA HIS A 603 24.91 -9.57 -37.17
C HIS A 603 25.54 -8.36 -36.46
N ARG A 604 25.01 -7.99 -35.28
CA ARG A 604 25.56 -6.92 -34.42
C ARG A 604 26.67 -7.47 -33.53
N PHE A 605 27.84 -6.84 -33.58
CA PHE A 605 28.99 -7.15 -32.72
C PHE A 605 29.39 -5.93 -31.89
N TYR A 606 29.91 -6.19 -30.69
CA TYR A 606 30.42 -5.18 -29.78
C TYR A 606 31.92 -5.44 -29.56
N GLU A 607 32.75 -4.50 -30.00
CA GLU A 607 34.20 -4.52 -29.79
C GLU A 607 34.54 -3.74 -28.53
N ILE A 608 35.26 -4.34 -27.59
CA ILE A 608 35.73 -3.66 -26.37
C ILE A 608 36.94 -2.79 -26.74
N LEU A 609 36.82 -1.48 -26.54
CA LEU A 609 37.90 -0.52 -26.78
C LEU A 609 38.75 -0.31 -25.52
N GLU A 610 38.10 -0.18 -24.37
CA GLU A 610 38.75 0.10 -23.09
C GLU A 610 37.95 -0.52 -21.94
N THR A 611 38.67 -0.90 -20.89
CA THR A 611 38.07 -1.28 -19.60
C THR A 611 37.82 -0.05 -18.73
N PHE A 612 36.92 -0.19 -17.76
CA PHE A 612 36.54 0.88 -16.82
C PHE A 612 37.36 0.91 -15.54
#